data_AF-A0A938VNB8-F1
#
_entry.id   AF-A0A938VNB8-F1
#
_cell.length_a   1.000
_cell.length_b   1.000
_cell.length_c   1.000
_cell.angle_alpha   90.00
_cell.angle_beta   90.00
_cell.angle_gamma   90.00
#
_symmetry.space_group_name_H-M   'P 1'
#
loop_
_entity.id
_entity.type
_entity.pdbx_description
1 polymer ?
#
loop_
_entity_poly.entity_id
_entity_poly.type
_entity_poly.pdbx_seq_one_letter_code
_entity_poly.pdbx_strand_id
1 'polypeptide(L)'
;MTVNKLYYAGDGFAKSRRRRAPVVGPVASAGPGHSVAAVEVHRRSAGRLRLVVSREDGAWWLHVQPAPSLASMSRRFRESHALRVMGFAPVPACRFFPSACAFAGCYSRTITPASDGEVSEDQAGAITRHLEQAVDGLLGIAAQVEPLGWAIQPASSSQ
;
A
#
# COMPACT_ATOMS: atom_id res chain seq x y z
N MET A 1 -31.53 -19.09 10.72
CA MET A 1 -30.65 -17.96 11.10
C MET A 1 -29.42 -18.54 11.76
N THR A 2 -28.32 -18.68 11.03
CA THR A 2 -27.16 -19.47 11.48
C THR A 2 -25.98 -18.54 11.68
N VAL A 3 -25.62 -18.32 12.93
CA VAL A 3 -24.47 -17.49 13.34
C VAL A 3 -23.22 -18.37 13.25
N ASN A 4 -22.41 -18.16 12.21
CA ASN A 4 -21.10 -18.81 12.12
C ASN A 4 -20.10 -18.07 13.02
N LYS A 5 -19.82 -18.67 14.18
CA LYS A 5 -18.65 -18.35 15.02
C LYS A 5 -17.40 -18.82 14.29
N LEU A 6 -16.52 -17.88 13.92
CA LEU A 6 -15.16 -18.20 13.48
C LEU A 6 -14.25 -18.27 14.70
N TYR A 7 -13.71 -19.46 14.95
CA TYR A 7 -12.71 -19.75 15.96
C TYR A 7 -11.37 -19.11 15.60
N TYR A 8 -10.74 -18.42 16.56
CA TYR A 8 -9.33 -18.07 16.51
C TYR A 8 -8.52 -19.31 16.92
N ALA A 9 -7.80 -19.91 15.98
CA ALA A 9 -6.70 -20.83 16.28
C ALA A 9 -5.41 -19.98 16.38
N GLY A 10 -4.88 -19.87 17.59
CA GLY A 10 -3.52 -19.41 17.81
C GLY A 10 -2.56 -20.55 17.56
N ASP A 11 -1.49 -20.29 16.81
CA ASP A 11 -0.33 -21.18 16.75
C ASP A 11 0.95 -20.42 16.44
N GLY A 12 1.95 -20.64 17.30
CA GLY A 12 3.31 -20.95 16.87
C GLY A 12 4.20 -19.80 16.40
N PHE A 13 4.88 -19.17 17.35
CA PHE A 13 6.18 -18.54 17.09
C PHE A 13 7.18 -19.64 16.65
N ALA A 14 7.49 -19.71 15.35
CA ALA A 14 8.56 -20.57 14.83
C ALA A 14 9.44 -19.81 13.85
N LYS A 15 10.71 -19.62 14.25
CA LYS A 15 11.82 -19.14 13.40
C LYS A 15 11.93 -20.01 12.15
N SER A 16 11.71 -19.43 10.98
CA SER A 16 11.97 -20.07 9.68
C SER A 16 12.54 -19.02 8.72
N ARG A 17 13.87 -18.96 8.65
CA ARG A 17 14.60 -18.38 7.51
C ARG A 17 14.31 -19.27 6.30
N ARG A 18 13.33 -18.90 5.47
CA ARG A 18 13.28 -19.34 4.08
C ARG A 18 13.21 -18.09 3.21
N ARG A 19 14.32 -17.82 2.52
CA ARG A 19 14.34 -16.93 1.35
C ARG A 19 13.31 -17.47 0.36
N ARG A 20 12.14 -16.85 0.28
CA ARG A 20 11.22 -17.07 -0.84
C ARG A 20 11.66 -16.14 -1.96
N ALA A 21 12.00 -16.71 -3.11
CA ALA A 21 12.20 -15.98 -4.34
C ALA A 21 10.94 -15.15 -4.67
N PRO A 22 11.08 -13.98 -5.31
CA PRO A 22 9.93 -13.21 -5.77
C PRO A 22 9.20 -14.03 -6.85
N VAL A 23 7.92 -14.32 -6.60
CA VAL A 23 7.03 -14.89 -7.61
C VAL A 23 6.63 -13.74 -8.52
N VAL A 24 7.39 -13.54 -9.60
CA VAL A 24 7.01 -12.66 -10.71
C VAL A 24 6.11 -13.49 -11.63
N GLY A 25 4.80 -13.25 -11.58
CA GLY A 25 3.83 -13.93 -12.42
C GLY A 25 2.65 -13.00 -12.74
N PRO A 26 2.06 -13.10 -13.93
CA PRO A 26 0.92 -12.27 -14.31
C PRO A 26 -0.29 -12.58 -13.41
N VAL A 27 -0.85 -11.54 -12.77
CA VAL A 27 -2.08 -11.65 -11.98
C VAL A 27 -3.26 -11.42 -12.93
N ALA A 28 -3.81 -12.49 -13.48
CA ALA A 28 -4.95 -12.42 -14.39
C ALA A 28 -6.27 -12.16 -13.63
N SER A 29 -7.05 -11.19 -14.10
CA SER A 29 -8.47 -11.03 -13.73
C SER A 29 -9.34 -11.30 -14.95
N ALA A 30 -10.33 -12.17 -14.80
CA ALA A 30 -11.33 -12.48 -15.83
C ALA A 30 -12.36 -11.34 -15.95
N GLY A 31 -12.40 -10.68 -17.10
CA GLY A 31 -13.42 -9.71 -17.52
C GLY A 31 -13.11 -9.23 -18.95
N PRO A 32 -14.10 -9.16 -19.87
CA PRO A 32 -13.82 -9.00 -21.30
C PRO A 32 -13.64 -7.52 -21.65
N GLY A 33 -12.48 -7.20 -22.24
CA GLY A 33 -12.20 -5.87 -22.79
C GLY A 33 -10.78 -5.41 -22.51
N HIS A 34 -9.80 -6.00 -23.20
CA HIS A 34 -8.46 -5.44 -23.45
C HIS A 34 -7.74 -4.79 -22.25
N SER A 35 -7.86 -5.35 -21.04
CA SER A 35 -7.00 -4.95 -19.92
C SER A 35 -5.62 -5.58 -20.13
N VAL A 36 -4.64 -4.76 -20.49
CA VAL A 36 -3.23 -5.19 -20.38
C VAL A 36 -3.02 -5.51 -18.91
N ALA A 37 -2.75 -6.78 -18.61
CA ALA A 37 -2.59 -7.22 -17.23
C ALA A 37 -1.41 -6.46 -16.60
N ALA A 38 -1.67 -5.65 -15.57
CA ALA A 38 -0.59 -5.01 -14.83
C ALA A 38 0.42 -6.07 -14.35
N VAL A 39 1.69 -5.84 -14.67
CA VAL A 39 2.77 -6.74 -14.33
C VAL A 39 3.37 -6.28 -13.00
N GLU A 40 3.33 -7.14 -11.98
CA GLU A 40 4.08 -6.93 -10.74
C GLU A 40 5.58 -7.04 -11.05
N VAL A 41 6.33 -5.97 -10.78
CA VAL A 41 7.79 -5.93 -11.00
C VAL A 41 8.51 -6.15 -9.68
N HIS A 42 8.09 -5.42 -8.64
CA HIS A 42 8.67 -5.53 -7.30
C HIS A 42 7.61 -5.56 -6.23
N ARG A 43 7.81 -6.39 -5.20
CA ARG A 43 7.02 -6.39 -3.97
C ARG A 43 7.91 -6.22 -2.77
N ARG A 44 7.56 -5.27 -1.91
CA ARG A 44 8.28 -4.96 -0.68
C ARG A 44 7.31 -4.84 0.49
N SER A 45 7.85 -5.03 1.67
CA SER A 45 7.16 -4.76 2.92
C SER A 45 8.18 -4.24 3.91
N ALA A 46 7.86 -3.15 4.56
CA ALA A 46 8.64 -2.62 5.66
C ALA A 46 7.66 -2.12 6.72
N GLY A 47 8.05 -2.24 7.99
CA GLY A 47 7.28 -1.78 9.16
C GLY A 47 5.77 -1.83 8.99
N ARG A 48 5.19 -0.69 8.60
CA ARG A 48 3.73 -0.47 8.51
C ARG A 48 3.18 -0.45 7.09
N LEU A 49 4.00 -0.59 6.05
CA LEU A 49 3.58 -0.49 4.65
C LEU A 49 3.98 -1.73 3.86
N ARG A 50 3.07 -2.18 3.02
CA ARG A 50 3.31 -3.12 1.95
C ARG A 50 3.24 -2.36 0.64
N LEU A 51 4.14 -2.65 -0.27
CA LEU A 51 4.31 -1.92 -1.52
C LEU A 51 4.47 -2.89 -2.67
N VAL A 52 3.82 -2.58 -3.78
CA VAL A 52 4.02 -3.24 -5.07
C VAL A 52 4.28 -2.19 -6.13
N VAL A 53 5.41 -2.31 -6.82
CA VAL A 53 5.69 -1.59 -8.06
C VAL A 53 5.16 -2.44 -9.20
N SER A 54 4.31 -1.87 -10.03
CA SER A 54 3.77 -2.54 -11.20
C SER A 54 3.93 -1.67 -12.46
N ARG A 55 3.78 -2.31 -13.62
CA ARG A 55 3.72 -1.65 -14.91
C ARG A 55 2.41 -2.00 -15.60
N GLU A 56 1.64 -0.98 -15.97
CA GLU A 56 0.32 -1.10 -16.62
C GLU A 56 0.24 -0.06 -17.74
N ASP A 57 -0.10 -0.49 -18.96
CA ASP A 57 -0.19 0.37 -20.16
C ASP A 57 1.03 1.26 -20.40
N GLY A 58 2.23 0.73 -20.12
CA GLY A 58 3.50 1.45 -20.27
C GLY A 58 3.82 2.42 -19.12
N ALA A 59 2.88 2.72 -18.23
CA ALA A 59 3.06 3.55 -17.05
C ALA A 59 3.52 2.73 -15.84
N TRP A 60 4.33 3.36 -14.98
CA TRP A 60 4.74 2.78 -13.70
C TRP A 60 3.77 3.19 -12.61
N TRP A 61 3.36 2.21 -11.81
CA TRP A 61 2.44 2.39 -10.72
C TRP A 61 3.05 1.93 -9.41
N LEU A 62 2.75 2.69 -8.36
CA LEU A 62 3.08 2.33 -7.00
C LEU A 62 1.81 2.03 -6.24
N HIS A 63 1.62 0.76 -5.88
CA HIS A 63 0.53 0.32 -5.02
C HIS A 63 1.02 0.18 -3.60
N VAL A 64 0.27 0.73 -2.65
CA VAL A 64 0.63 0.76 -1.23
C VAL A 64 -0.55 0.31 -0.41
N GLN A 65 -0.29 -0.55 0.56
CA GLN A 65 -1.26 -0.97 1.55
C GLN A 65 -0.68 -0.79 2.94
N PRO A 66 -1.35 -0.08 3.86
CA PRO A 66 -1.02 -0.16 5.28
C PRO A 66 -1.07 -1.63 5.73
N ALA A 67 0.02 -2.10 6.33
CA ALA A 67 0.15 -3.49 6.72
C ALA A 67 -1.00 -3.90 7.65
N PRO A 68 -1.59 -5.10 7.45
CA PRO A 68 -2.63 -5.60 8.34
C PRO A 68 -2.03 -5.79 9.73
N SER A 69 -2.28 -4.83 10.62
CA SER A 69 -1.86 -4.87 12.02
C SER A 69 -3.06 -4.63 12.93
N LEU A 70 -2.99 -5.06 14.18
CA LEU A 70 -3.99 -4.77 15.23
C LEU A 70 -4.02 -3.27 15.63
N ALA A 71 -3.39 -2.39 14.85
CA ALA A 71 -3.49 -0.95 15.01
C ALA A 71 -4.96 -0.51 15.12
N SER A 72 -5.21 0.44 16.02
CA SER A 72 -6.53 1.01 16.20
C SER A 72 -7.09 1.58 14.89
N MET A 73 -8.41 1.57 14.76
CA MET A 73 -9.11 2.17 13.62
C MET A 73 -8.65 3.61 13.35
N SER A 74 -8.47 4.41 14.41
CA SER A 74 -7.98 5.79 14.31
C SER A 74 -6.58 5.88 13.69
N ARG A 75 -5.69 4.92 14.00
CA ARG A 75 -4.35 4.88 13.39
C ARG A 75 -4.43 4.57 11.89
N ARG A 76 -5.25 3.59 11.50
CA ARG A 76 -5.45 3.24 10.07
C ARG A 76 -6.06 4.40 9.28
N PHE A 77 -6.98 5.14 9.88
CA PHE A 77 -7.55 6.34 9.26
C PHE A 77 -6.48 7.40 9.03
N ARG A 78 -5.59 7.63 10.00
CA ARG A 78 -4.48 8.60 9.85
C ARG A 78 -3.44 8.15 8.82
N GLU A 79 -3.11 6.87 8.77
CA GLU A 79 -2.20 6.33 7.74
C GLU A 79 -2.81 6.46 6.34
N SER A 80 -4.10 6.15 6.20
CA SER A 80 -4.89 6.37 4.98
C SER A 80 -4.91 7.84 4.57
N HIS A 81 -5.10 8.74 5.53
CA HIS A 81 -5.10 10.18 5.29
C HIS A 81 -3.72 10.68 4.85
N ALA A 82 -2.64 10.22 5.49
CA ALA A 82 -1.27 10.55 5.09
C ALA A 82 -0.98 10.15 3.64
N LEU A 83 -1.42 8.94 3.22
CA LEU A 83 -1.30 8.49 1.83
C LEU A 83 -2.06 9.42 0.86
N ARG A 84 -3.26 9.88 1.24
CA ARG A 84 -4.03 10.83 0.43
C ARG A 84 -3.37 12.21 0.36
N VAL A 85 -2.80 12.70 1.46
CA VAL A 85 -2.01 13.95 1.49
C VAL A 85 -0.81 13.86 0.55
N MET A 86 -0.18 12.70 0.46
CA MET A 86 0.92 12.42 -0.49
C MET A 86 0.43 12.15 -1.93
N GLY A 87 -0.85 12.35 -2.23
CA GLY A 87 -1.41 12.23 -3.57
C GLY A 87 -1.67 10.80 -4.04
N PHE A 88 -1.75 9.82 -3.13
CA PHE A 88 -2.22 8.49 -3.50
C PHE A 88 -3.74 8.43 -3.55
N ALA A 89 -4.26 7.80 -4.61
CA ALA A 89 -5.69 7.55 -4.78
C ALA A 89 -6.08 6.20 -4.16
N PRO A 90 -7.20 6.10 -3.42
CA PRO A 90 -7.69 4.83 -2.90
C PRO A 90 -8.15 3.92 -4.05
N VAL A 91 -7.82 2.63 -3.97
CA VAL A 91 -8.19 1.59 -4.94
C VAL A 91 -8.97 0.49 -4.20
N PRO A 92 -10.31 0.51 -4.27
CA PRO A 92 -11.16 -0.43 -3.52
C PRO A 92 -10.93 -1.91 -3.87
N ALA A 93 -10.58 -2.20 -5.13
CA ALA A 93 -10.35 -3.55 -5.65
C ALA A 93 -8.93 -3.71 -6.22
N CYS A 94 -7.93 -3.43 -5.38
CA CYS A 94 -6.54 -3.52 -5.80
C CYS A 94 -6.08 -4.97 -5.94
N ARG A 95 -5.75 -5.36 -7.16
CA ARG A 95 -5.35 -6.73 -7.53
C ARG A 95 -4.13 -7.26 -6.77
N PHE A 96 -3.23 -6.39 -6.33
CA PHE A 96 -2.00 -6.77 -5.61
C PHE A 96 -2.20 -6.98 -4.09
N PHE A 97 -3.29 -6.42 -3.55
CA PHE A 97 -3.64 -6.45 -2.14
C PHE A 97 -5.13 -6.77 -1.99
N PRO A 98 -5.52 -8.04 -2.15
CA PRO A 98 -6.89 -8.46 -1.88
C PRO A 98 -7.15 -8.28 -0.38
N SER A 99 -7.81 -7.18 -0.01
CA SER A 99 -8.18 -6.87 1.36
C SER A 99 -9.69 -6.93 1.50
N ALA A 100 -10.19 -7.64 2.50
CA ALA A 100 -11.61 -7.66 2.86
C ALA A 100 -12.03 -6.43 3.72
N CYS A 101 -11.16 -5.42 3.89
CA CYS A 101 -11.34 -4.36 4.87
C CYS A 101 -11.33 -2.97 4.21
N ALA A 102 -12.45 -2.25 4.27
CA ALA A 102 -12.65 -0.93 3.65
C ALA A 102 -11.68 0.18 4.14
N PHE A 103 -11.07 0.01 5.31
CA PHE A 103 -10.19 1.01 5.95
C PHE A 103 -8.69 0.64 5.90
N ALA A 104 -8.36 -0.55 5.40
CA ALA A 104 -7.00 -1.01 5.11
C ALA A 104 -6.85 -1.22 3.60
N GLY A 105 -7.43 -0.27 2.85
CA GLY A 105 -7.48 -0.28 1.40
C GLY A 105 -6.09 -0.16 0.79
N CYS A 106 -6.02 -0.53 -0.47
CA CYS A 106 -4.86 -0.23 -1.29
C CYS A 106 -4.97 1.21 -1.80
N TYR A 107 -3.83 1.83 -1.97
CA TYR A 107 -3.64 3.16 -2.49
C TYR A 107 -2.72 3.06 -3.69
N SER A 108 -2.95 3.83 -4.74
CA SER A 108 -2.08 3.84 -5.90
C SER A 108 -1.73 5.24 -6.34
N ARG A 109 -0.56 5.36 -6.95
CA ARG A 109 -0.10 6.58 -7.60
C ARG A 109 0.78 6.21 -8.78
N THR A 110 0.69 6.96 -9.87
CA THR A 110 1.64 6.87 -10.97
C THR A 110 3.00 7.42 -10.53
N ILE A 111 4.07 6.73 -10.91
CA ILE A 111 5.44 7.16 -10.65
C ILE A 111 6.19 7.29 -11.96
N THR A 112 7.17 8.18 -12.01
CA THR A 112 8.09 8.31 -13.13
C THR A 112 9.48 8.00 -12.59
N PRO A 113 10.09 6.86 -12.97
CA PRO A 113 11.48 6.60 -12.59
C PRO A 113 12.38 7.68 -13.19
N ALA A 114 13.41 8.09 -12.45
CA ALA A 114 14.30 9.19 -12.85
C ALA A 114 15.14 8.89 -14.11
N SER A 115 15.21 7.62 -14.50
CA SER A 115 15.81 7.13 -15.73
C SER A 115 14.74 6.40 -16.53
N ASP A 116 14.81 6.47 -17.86
CA ASP A 116 13.88 5.82 -18.82
C ASP A 116 13.88 4.27 -18.77
N GLY A 117 14.46 3.68 -17.72
CA GLY A 117 14.60 2.26 -17.49
C GLY A 117 13.65 1.69 -16.45
N GLU A 118 13.84 0.40 -16.17
CA GLU A 118 13.08 -0.32 -15.15
C GLU A 118 13.42 0.16 -13.74
N VAL A 119 12.44 0.13 -12.86
CA VAL A 119 12.69 0.33 -11.42
C VAL A 119 13.56 -0.81 -10.93
N SER A 120 14.74 -0.51 -10.39
CA SER A 120 15.64 -1.52 -9.81
C SER A 120 15.19 -1.98 -8.43
N GLU A 121 15.73 -3.11 -7.96
CA GLU A 121 15.44 -3.63 -6.61
C GLU A 121 15.85 -2.64 -5.50
N ASP A 122 16.97 -1.93 -5.69
CA ASP A 122 17.48 -0.91 -4.78
C ASP A 122 16.59 0.34 -4.77
N GLN A 123 16.13 0.77 -5.95
CA GLN A 123 15.18 1.88 -6.08
C GLN A 123 13.85 1.54 -5.39
N ALA A 124 13.29 0.34 -5.61
CA ALA A 124 12.09 -0.11 -4.92
C ALA A 124 12.28 -0.15 -3.39
N GLY A 125 13.46 -0.56 -2.93
CA GLY A 125 13.85 -0.50 -1.52
C GLY A 125 13.91 0.92 -0.96
N ALA A 126 14.51 1.86 -1.70
CA ALA A 126 14.60 3.27 -1.32
C ALA A 126 13.22 3.94 -1.26
N ILE A 127 12.37 3.73 -2.27
CA ILE A 127 11.00 4.23 -2.31
C ILE A 127 10.22 3.75 -1.09
N THR A 128 10.31 2.46 -0.76
CA THR A 128 9.59 1.89 0.39
C THR A 128 10.00 2.58 1.69
N ARG A 129 11.30 2.76 1.93
CA ARG A 129 11.81 3.41 3.16
C ARG A 129 11.41 4.88 3.24
N HIS A 130 11.53 5.62 2.13
CA HIS A 130 11.15 7.03 2.11
C HIS A 130 9.65 7.23 2.32
N LEU A 131 8.83 6.34 1.76
CA LEU A 131 7.38 6.39 1.99
C LEU A 131 7.04 6.15 3.45
N GLU A 132 7.67 5.18 4.11
CA GLU A 132 7.48 4.98 5.55
C GLU A 132 7.91 6.20 6.38
N GLN A 133 9.07 6.78 6.08
CA GLN A 133 9.55 7.99 6.75
C GLN A 133 8.59 9.17 6.56
N ALA A 134 8.04 9.33 5.35
CA ALA A 134 7.08 10.39 5.03
C ALA A 134 5.76 10.20 5.78
N VAL A 135 5.22 8.97 5.82
CA VAL A 135 4.03 8.66 6.63
C VAL A 135 4.30 8.95 8.10
N ASP A 136 5.45 8.53 8.62
CA ASP A 136 5.79 8.74 10.03
C ASP A 136 5.94 10.22 10.38
N GLY A 137 6.54 11.00 9.49
CA GLY A 137 6.62 12.45 9.59
C GLY A 137 5.24 13.12 9.63
N LEU A 138 4.35 12.76 8.69
CA LEU A 138 2.99 13.31 8.63
C LEU A 138 2.17 12.95 9.87
N LEU A 139 2.29 11.71 10.36
CA LEU A 139 1.64 11.29 11.60
C LEU A 139 2.19 12.04 12.82
N GLY A 140 3.51 12.29 12.86
CA GLY A 140 4.15 13.08 13.90
C GLY A 140 3.66 14.53 13.92
N ILE A 141 3.58 15.17 12.74
CA ILE A 141 3.03 16.53 12.62
C ILE A 141 1.56 16.56 13.04
N ALA A 142 0.74 15.61 12.57
CA ALA A 142 -0.67 15.51 12.94
C ALA A 142 -0.85 15.43 14.47
N ALA A 143 -0.05 14.62 15.16
CA ALA A 143 -0.09 14.49 16.62
C ALA A 143 0.27 15.79 17.35
N GLN A 144 1.09 16.66 16.76
CA GLN A 144 1.48 17.95 17.35
C GLN A 144 0.41 19.03 17.14
N VAL A 145 -0.31 18.99 16.02
CA VAL A 145 -1.30 20.02 15.65
C VAL A 145 -2.74 19.67 16.03
N GLU A 146 -3.06 18.39 16.25
CA GLU A 146 -4.37 17.92 16.74
C GLU A 146 -4.82 18.66 18.02
N PRO A 147 -3.98 18.87 19.06
CA PRO A 147 -4.34 19.64 20.25
C PRO A 147 -4.65 21.11 19.99
N LEU A 148 -4.16 21.65 18.87
CA LEU A 148 -4.40 23.03 18.44
C LEU A 148 -5.70 23.18 17.63
N GLY A 149 -6.42 22.07 17.39
CA GLY A 149 -7.65 22.04 16.60
C GLY A 149 -7.42 22.15 15.09
N TRP A 150 -6.19 21.96 14.62
CA TRP A 150 -5.85 22.10 13.20
C TRP A 150 -5.92 20.74 12.49
N ALA A 151 -6.53 20.71 11.30
CA ALA A 151 -6.59 19.54 10.45
C ALA A 151 -5.67 19.71 9.22
N ILE A 152 -4.80 18.74 8.96
CA ILE A 152 -4.00 18.70 7.74
C ILE A 152 -4.91 18.28 6.58
N GLN A 153 -5.05 19.09 5.54
CA GLN A 153 -5.85 18.73 4.36
C GLN A 153 -4.96 18.24 3.21
N PRO A 154 -5.42 17.28 2.39
CA PRO A 154 -4.72 16.95 1.16
C PRO A 154 -4.71 18.17 0.24
N ALA A 155 -3.61 18.39 -0.47
CA ALA A 155 -3.57 19.41 -1.51
C ALA A 155 -4.68 19.12 -2.52
N SER A 156 -5.60 20.07 -2.69
CA SER A 156 -6.64 19.99 -3.72
C SER A 156 -5.93 20.02 -5.07
N SER A 157 -5.98 18.91 -5.80
CA SER A 157 -5.57 18.87 -7.21
C SER A 157 -6.57 19.72 -8.00
N SER A 158 -6.18 20.96 -8.31
CA SER A 158 -6.85 21.76 -9.34
C SER A 158 -6.81 20.95 -10.63
N GLN A 159 -7.98 20.54 -11.12
CA GLN A 159 -8.15 19.99 -12.47
C GLN A 159 -8.01 21.11 -13.50
#